data_AF-A0A7S3H8L6-F1
#
_entry.id   AF-A0A7S3H8L6-F1
#
_cell.length_a   1.000
_cell.length_b   1.000
_cell.length_c   1.000
_cell.angle_alpha   90.00
_cell.angle_beta   90.00
_cell.angle_gamma   90.00
#
_symmetry.space_group_name_H-M   'P 1'
#
loop_
_entity.id
_entity.type
_entity.pdbx_description
1 polymer ?
#
loop_
_entity_poly.entity_id
_entity_poly.type
_entity_poly.pdbx_seq_one_letter_code
_entity_poly.pdbx_strand_id
1 'polypeptide(L)'
;FCLLALYVLSDSFTSQWQSKIYRDYGKIDHFQMMFGVNVSSMIITTVALIFSGEVPQIIEFLSYNPNALYYNIITAVCSTTGQFAIFYTIKRFGPDVFTVIMTTRQMLSIVVSNYLFNHSMSLQSYTGAVIVFGVISYSIFRRIRDKRAREGGR
;
A
#
# COMPACT_ATOMS: atom_id res chain seq x y z
N PHE A 1 6.55 -19.42 4.85
CA PHE A 1 5.56 -19.70 3.79
C PHE A 1 4.12 -19.53 4.27
N CYS A 2 3.67 -20.19 5.35
CA CYS A 2 2.29 -20.08 5.84
C CYS A 2 1.87 -18.64 6.21
N LEU A 3 2.74 -17.84 6.83
CA LEU A 3 2.44 -16.43 7.15
C LEU A 3 2.26 -15.56 5.90
N LEU A 4 3.06 -15.80 4.85
CA LEU A 4 2.92 -15.11 3.57
C LEU A 4 1.63 -15.51 2.85
N ALA A 5 1.27 -16.79 2.89
CA ALA A 5 0.00 -17.27 2.34
C ALA A 5 -1.19 -16.65 3.08
N LEU A 6 -1.16 -16.63 4.42
CA LEU A 6 -2.19 -15.98 5.22
C LEU A 6 -2.30 -14.48 4.90
N TYR A 7 -1.17 -13.77 4.81
CA TYR A 7 -1.14 -12.36 4.44
C TYR A 7 -1.79 -12.11 3.08
N VAL A 8 -1.42 -12.86 2.05
CA VAL A 8 -1.98 -12.70 0.69
C VAL A 8 -3.48 -13.01 0.66
N LEU A 9 -3.92 -14.03 1.41
CA LEU A 9 -5.34 -14.37 1.51
C LEU A 9 -6.14 -13.27 2.23
N SER A 10 -5.62 -12.75 3.34
CA SER A 10 -6.25 -11.66 4.10
C SER A 10 -6.31 -10.35 3.30
N ASP A 11 -5.26 -10.01 2.56
CA ASP A 11 -5.22 -8.81 1.70
C ASP A 11 -6.20 -8.94 0.53
N SER A 12 -6.21 -10.11 -0.13
CA SER A 12 -7.15 -10.42 -1.22
C SER A 12 -8.60 -10.36 -0.74
N PHE A 13 -8.90 -10.95 0.42
CA PHE A 13 -10.25 -10.95 0.99
C PHE A 13 -10.72 -9.53 1.31
N THR A 14 -9.88 -8.73 1.96
CA THR A 14 -10.17 -7.33 2.29
C THR A 14 -10.46 -6.52 1.03
N SER A 15 -9.62 -6.62 -0.01
CA SER A 15 -9.80 -5.89 -1.27
C SER A 15 -11.08 -6.28 -2.03
N GLN A 16 -11.44 -7.57 -2.02
CA GLN A 16 -12.69 -8.04 -2.62
C GLN A 16 -13.92 -7.56 -1.84
N TRP A 17 -13.84 -7.55 -0.50
CA TRP A 17 -14.92 -7.01 0.34
C TRP A 17 -15.07 -5.51 0.10
N GLN A 18 -13.97 -4.77 0.02
CA GLN A 18 -13.96 -3.36 -0.34
C GLN A 18 -14.67 -3.13 -1.68
N SER A 19 -14.33 -3.91 -2.71
CA SER A 19 -14.97 -3.82 -4.04
C SER A 19 -16.46 -4.14 -4.00
N LYS A 20 -16.90 -5.11 -3.18
CA LYS A 20 -18.32 -5.44 -2.97
C LYS A 20 -19.07 -4.29 -2.31
N ILE A 21 -18.50 -3.68 -1.26
CA ILE A 21 -19.10 -2.53 -0.58
C ILE A 21 -19.31 -1.36 -1.55
N TYR A 22 -18.32 -1.07 -2.40
CA TYR A 22 -18.48 -0.04 -3.44
C TYR A 22 -19.61 -0.35 -4.42
N ARG A 23 -19.76 -1.62 -4.82
CA ARG A 23 -20.79 -2.05 -5.78
C ARG A 23 -22.20 -2.03 -5.17
N ASP A 24 -22.35 -2.53 -3.95
CA ASP A 24 -23.66 -2.70 -3.31
C ASP A 24 -24.18 -1.37 -2.72
N TYR A 25 -23.30 -0.46 -2.29
CA TYR A 25 -23.70 0.82 -1.68
C TYR A 25 -23.50 2.06 -2.55
N GLY A 26 -22.79 1.96 -3.69
CA GLY A 26 -22.79 2.89 -4.84
C GLY A 26 -22.35 4.36 -4.63
N LYS A 27 -22.40 4.88 -3.39
CA LYS A 27 -22.19 6.29 -3.02
C LYS A 27 -21.19 6.46 -1.88
N ILE A 28 -20.41 5.43 -1.57
CA ILE A 28 -19.37 5.54 -0.55
C ILE A 28 -18.22 6.32 -1.17
N ASP A 29 -17.94 7.50 -0.62
CA ASP A 29 -16.79 8.28 -1.02
C ASP A 29 -15.50 7.55 -0.62
N HIS A 30 -14.45 7.64 -1.43
CA HIS A 30 -13.16 7.02 -1.12
C HIS A 30 -12.65 7.43 0.28
N PHE A 31 -12.96 8.65 0.75
CA PHE A 31 -12.58 9.12 2.09
C PHE A 31 -13.23 8.28 3.19
N GLN A 32 -14.51 7.94 3.05
CA GLN A 32 -15.24 7.13 4.03
C GLN A 32 -14.68 5.69 4.07
N MET A 33 -14.32 5.15 2.91
CA MET A 33 -13.69 3.85 2.79
C MET A 33 -12.35 3.80 3.53
N MET A 34 -11.50 4.79 3.28
CA MET A 34 -10.16 4.88 3.85
C MET A 34 -10.21 5.07 5.36
N PHE A 35 -11.11 5.95 5.84
CA PHE A 35 -11.35 6.12 7.26
C PHE A 35 -11.83 4.81 7.91
N GLY A 36 -12.78 4.12 7.29
CA GLY A 36 -13.26 2.83 7.77
C GLY A 36 -12.15 1.78 7.92
N VAL A 37 -11.30 1.63 6.91
CA VAL A 37 -10.17 0.70 6.94
C VAL A 37 -9.15 1.08 8.02
N ASN A 38 -8.81 2.37 8.15
CA ASN A 38 -7.87 2.84 9.17
C ASN A 38 -8.42 2.62 10.59
N VAL A 39 -9.70 2.93 10.84
CA VAL A 39 -10.33 2.70 12.15
C VAL A 39 -10.42 1.21 12.47
N SER A 40 -10.84 0.37 11.53
CA SER A 40 -10.85 -1.08 11.72
C SER A 40 -9.44 -1.61 12.01
N SER A 41 -8.42 -1.10 11.33
CA SER A 41 -7.02 -1.45 11.58
C SER A 41 -6.59 -1.05 12.99
N MET A 42 -6.92 0.17 13.44
CA MET A 42 -6.64 0.62 14.81
C MET A 42 -7.27 -0.29 15.86
N ILE A 43 -8.54 -0.68 15.68
CA ILE A 43 -9.25 -1.57 16.60
C ILE A 43 -8.57 -2.95 16.64
N ILE A 44 -8.33 -3.56 15.49
CA ILE A 44 -7.72 -4.89 15.39
C ILE A 44 -6.32 -4.87 16.01
N THR A 45 -5.50 -3.87 15.71
CA THR A 45 -4.16 -3.73 16.27
C THR A 45 -4.19 -3.51 17.78
N THR A 46 -5.12 -2.69 18.29
CA THR A 46 -5.25 -2.46 19.74
C THR A 46 -5.67 -3.73 20.47
N VAL A 47 -6.64 -4.46 19.93
CA VAL A 47 -7.08 -5.75 20.49
C VAL A 47 -5.93 -6.76 20.48
N ALA A 48 -5.22 -6.89 19.36
CA ALA A 48 -4.04 -7.76 19.25
C ALA A 48 -2.95 -7.39 20.27
N LEU A 49 -2.72 -6.11 20.51
CA LEU A 49 -1.74 -5.64 21.49
C LEU A 49 -2.14 -6.01 22.92
N ILE A 50 -3.43 -5.86 23.27
CA ILE A 50 -3.95 -6.28 24.58
C ILE A 50 -3.80 -7.79 24.77
N PHE A 51 -4.14 -8.59 23.75
CA PHE A 51 -3.99 -10.05 23.79
C PHE A 51 -2.52 -10.49 23.90
N SER A 52 -1.58 -9.72 23.35
CA SER A 52 -0.15 -10.03 23.41
C SER A 52 0.45 -9.71 24.79
N GLY A 53 -0.20 -8.88 25.60
CA GLY A 53 0.25 -8.56 26.97
C GLY A 53 1.46 -7.61 27.05
N GLU A 54 1.89 -7.04 25.93
CA GLU A 54 3.10 -6.20 25.82
C GLU A 54 2.88 -4.74 26.27
N VAL A 55 1.64 -4.36 26.58
CA VAL A 55 1.26 -2.99 26.94
C VAL A 55 2.11 -2.41 28.09
N PRO A 56 2.37 -3.13 29.20
CA PRO A 56 3.18 -2.59 30.30
C PRO A 56 4.64 -2.34 29.88
N GLN A 57 5.21 -3.21 29.06
CA GLN A 57 6.59 -3.11 28.57
C GLN A 57 6.78 -1.90 27.65
N ILE A 58 5.77 -1.60 26.84
CA ILE A 58 5.77 -0.42 25.95
C ILE A 58 5.71 0.87 26.77
N ILE A 59 4.86 0.93 27.80
CA ILE A 59 4.73 2.12 28.66
C ILE A 59 6.03 2.38 29.42
N GLU A 60 6.66 1.32 29.94
CA GLU A 60 7.95 1.41 30.61
C GLU A 60 9.03 1.93 29.63
N PHE A 61 9.13 1.33 28.43
CA PHE A 61 10.08 1.75 27.40
C PHE A 61 9.91 3.22 26.99
N LEU A 62 8.67 3.68 26.79
CA LEU A 62 8.37 5.07 26.44
C LEU A 62 8.68 6.04 27.58
N SER A 63 8.53 5.60 28.83
CA SER A 63 8.88 6.40 30.02
C SER A 63 10.39 6.59 30.15
N TYR A 64 11.18 5.55 29.85
CA TYR A 64 12.65 5.64 29.85
C TYR A 64 13.21 6.37 28.63
N ASN A 65 12.54 6.32 27.47
CA ASN A 65 13.02 6.90 26.22
C ASN A 65 11.98 7.85 25.59
N PRO A 66 11.83 9.09 26.11
CA PRO A 66 10.88 10.07 25.56
C PRO A 66 11.20 10.45 24.10
N ASN A 67 12.46 10.33 23.68
CA ASN A 67 12.86 10.51 22.28
C ASN A 67 12.18 9.50 21.34
N ALA A 68 11.97 8.26 21.79
CA ALA A 68 11.27 7.25 20.99
C ALA A 68 9.81 7.65 20.73
N LEU A 69 9.14 8.23 21.73
CA LEU A 69 7.79 8.77 21.58
C LEU A 69 7.77 9.92 20.56
N TYR A 70 8.75 10.82 20.61
CA TYR A 70 8.87 11.93 19.67
C TYR A 70 9.05 11.44 18.23
N TYR A 71 9.96 10.50 17.97
CA TYR A 71 10.14 9.92 16.64
C TYR A 71 8.90 9.16 16.16
N ASN A 72 8.20 8.48 17.07
CA ASN A 72 6.95 7.78 16.75
C ASN A 72 5.86 8.78 16.30
N ILE A 73 5.70 9.90 17.01
CA ILE A 73 4.73 10.94 16.65
C ILE A 73 5.08 11.57 15.30
N ILE A 74 6.36 11.90 15.05
CA ILE A 74 6.79 12.42 13.74
C ILE A 74 6.46 11.43 12.63
N THR A 75 6.74 10.15 12.85
CA THR A 75 6.47 9.09 11.88
C THR A 75 4.97 8.95 11.64
N ALA A 76 4.14 9.05 12.67
CA ALA A 76 2.69 9.00 12.56
C ALA A 76 2.12 10.21 11.77
N VAL A 77 2.60 11.42 12.05
CA VAL A 77 2.22 12.64 11.32
C VAL A 77 2.64 12.52 9.87
N CYS A 78 3.90 12.15 9.60
CA CYS A 78 4.42 11.95 8.25
C CYS A 78 3.61 10.89 7.48
N SER A 79 3.29 9.76 8.13
CA SER A 79 2.48 8.68 7.55
C SER A 79 1.07 9.15 7.22
N THR A 80 0.44 9.92 8.11
CA THR A 80 -0.89 10.50 7.90
C THR A 80 -0.89 11.48 6.74
N THR A 81 0.10 12.38 6.67
CA THR A 81 0.27 13.30 5.54
C THR A 81 0.49 12.55 4.23
N GLY A 82 1.32 11.51 4.21
CA GLY A 82 1.54 10.66 3.05
C GLY A 82 0.27 9.94 2.59
N GLN A 83 -0.52 9.45 3.55
CA GLN A 83 -1.84 8.87 3.30
C GLN A 83 -2.80 9.87 2.63
N PHE A 84 -2.84 11.12 3.10
CA PHE A 84 -3.62 12.18 2.44
C PHE A 84 -3.12 12.48 1.02
N ALA A 85 -1.81 12.46 0.77
CA ALA A 85 -1.24 12.68 -0.56
C ALA A 85 -1.56 11.52 -1.54
N ILE A 86 -1.50 10.28 -1.06
CA ILE A 86 -1.94 9.08 -1.80
C ILE A 86 -3.41 9.24 -2.19
N PHE A 87 -4.24 9.59 -1.22
CA PHE A 87 -5.66 9.78 -1.43
C PHE A 87 -5.95 10.87 -2.48
N TYR A 88 -5.31 12.03 -2.33
CA TYR A 88 -5.46 13.14 -3.26
C TYR A 88 -5.11 12.73 -4.70
N THR A 89 -4.06 11.92 -4.85
CA THR A 89 -3.64 11.36 -6.14
C THR A 89 -4.72 10.44 -6.72
N ILE A 90 -5.30 9.54 -5.91
CA ILE A 90 -6.39 8.66 -6.34
C ILE A 90 -7.62 9.49 -6.76
N LYS A 91 -7.98 10.52 -6.00
CA LYS A 91 -9.13 11.38 -6.33
C LYS A 91 -8.92 12.17 -7.63
N ARG A 92 -7.70 12.66 -7.88
CA ARG A 92 -7.40 13.51 -9.05
C ARG A 92 -7.15 12.70 -10.33
N PHE A 93 -6.45 11.56 -10.23
CA PHE A 93 -5.98 10.80 -11.37
C PHE A 93 -6.62 9.40 -11.51
N GLY A 94 -7.37 8.96 -10.50
CA GLY A 94 -7.96 7.63 -10.40
C GLY A 94 -7.02 6.60 -9.75
N PRO A 95 -7.58 5.50 -9.21
CA PRO A 95 -6.81 4.44 -8.55
C PRO A 95 -5.84 3.71 -9.49
N ASP A 96 -6.15 3.65 -10.78
CA ASP A 96 -5.31 2.98 -11.79
C ASP A 96 -3.97 3.70 -11.99
N VAL A 97 -3.98 5.04 -12.01
CA VAL A 97 -2.74 5.84 -12.16
C VAL A 97 -1.89 5.75 -10.91
N PHE A 98 -2.54 5.78 -9.75
CA PHE A 98 -1.87 5.61 -8.47
C PHE A 98 -1.11 4.27 -8.42
N THR A 99 -1.72 3.18 -8.89
CA THR A 99 -1.06 1.86 -8.95
C THR A 99 0.19 1.88 -9.82
N VAL A 100 0.17 2.55 -10.97
CA VAL A 100 1.35 2.70 -11.85
C VAL A 100 2.45 3.53 -11.18
N ILE A 101 2.10 4.62 -10.49
CA ILE A 101 3.07 5.45 -9.75
C ILE A 101 3.75 4.62 -8.65
N MET A 102 2.97 3.86 -7.88
CA MET A 102 3.48 3.04 -6.78
C MET A 102 4.41 1.92 -7.27
N THR A 103 4.00 1.21 -8.31
CA THR A 103 4.81 0.12 -8.90
C THR A 103 6.11 0.65 -9.50
N THR A 104 6.06 1.79 -10.20
CA THR A 104 7.27 2.46 -10.72
C THR A 104 8.21 2.86 -9.59
N ARG A 105 7.69 3.47 -8.51
CA ARG A 105 8.49 3.84 -7.33
C ARG A 105 9.18 2.62 -6.72
N GLN A 106 8.44 1.53 -6.52
CA GLN A 106 8.96 0.32 -5.91
C GLN A 106 10.03 -0.34 -6.80
N MET A 107 9.84 -0.33 -8.11
CA MET A 107 10.83 -0.82 -9.06
C MET A 107 12.13 0.00 -9.00
N LEU A 108 12.04 1.34 -8.99
CA LEU A 108 13.21 2.21 -8.86
C LEU A 108 13.94 1.96 -7.54
N SER A 109 13.23 1.81 -6.42
CA SER A 109 13.84 1.47 -5.12
C SER A 109 14.60 0.15 -5.17
N ILE A 110 14.08 -0.87 -5.86
CA ILE A 110 14.76 -2.17 -6.02
C ILE A 110 16.06 -1.99 -6.82
N VAL A 111 16.01 -1.27 -7.95
CA VAL A 111 17.20 -1.02 -8.79
C VAL A 111 18.27 -0.23 -8.01
N VAL A 112 17.87 0.83 -7.32
CA VAL A 112 18.78 1.66 -6.51
C VAL A 112 19.38 0.86 -5.35
N SER A 113 18.57 0.04 -4.66
CA SER A 113 19.05 -0.85 -3.60
C SER A 113 20.11 -1.82 -4.12
N ASN A 114 19.85 -2.47 -5.25
CA ASN A 114 20.79 -3.40 -5.86
C ASN A 114 22.12 -2.74 -6.24
N TYR A 115 22.07 -1.49 -6.73
CA TYR A 115 23.27 -0.72 -7.06
C TYR A 115 24.05 -0.29 -5.81
N LEU A 116 23.37 0.19 -4.77
CA LEU A 116 24.02 0.68 -3.53
C LEU A 116 24.62 -0.45 -2.68
N PHE A 117 23.95 -1.60 -2.58
CA PHE A 117 24.41 -2.72 -1.75
C PHE A 117 25.34 -3.70 -2.48
N ASN A 118 25.72 -3.40 -3.73
CA ASN A 118 26.71 -4.13 -4.53
C ASN A 118 26.54 -5.67 -4.50
N HIS A 119 25.29 -6.14 -4.49
CA HIS A 119 24.99 -7.57 -4.51
C HIS A 119 25.16 -8.10 -5.94
N SER A 120 25.86 -9.24 -6.10
CA SER A 120 25.93 -9.95 -7.37
C SER A 120 24.51 -10.32 -7.82
N MET A 121 24.00 -9.63 -8.83
CA MET A 121 22.67 -9.84 -9.37
C MET A 121 22.52 -11.29 -9.83
N SER A 122 21.79 -12.09 -9.05
CA SER A 122 21.36 -13.42 -9.47
C SER A 122 20.56 -13.30 -10.75
N LEU A 123 20.74 -14.26 -11.66
CA LEU A 123 19.98 -14.36 -12.91
C LEU A 123 18.46 -14.27 -12.66
N GLN A 124 17.99 -14.76 -11.50
CA GLN A 124 16.60 -14.70 -11.05
C GLN A 124 16.10 -13.26 -10.85
N SER A 125 16.92 -12.36 -10.29
CA SER A 125 16.57 -10.95 -10.07
C SER A 125 16.47 -10.18 -11.40
N TYR A 126 17.37 -10.49 -12.34
CA TYR A 126 17.31 -9.92 -13.69
C TYR A 126 16.03 -10.35 -14.42
N THR A 127 15.70 -11.64 -14.40
CA THR A 127 14.44 -12.13 -15.00
C THR A 127 13.21 -11.51 -14.34
N GLY A 128 13.22 -11.33 -13.01
CA GLY A 128 12.13 -10.66 -12.29
C GLY A 128 11.96 -9.20 -12.71
N ALA A 129 13.06 -8.47 -12.89
CA ALA A 129 13.02 -7.07 -13.35
C ALA A 129 12.41 -6.95 -14.76
N VAL A 130 12.77 -7.84 -15.69
CA VAL A 130 12.21 -7.87 -17.04
C VAL A 130 10.70 -8.15 -17.01
N ILE A 131 10.24 -9.09 -16.19
CA ILE A 131 8.81 -9.40 -16.03
C ILE A 131 8.05 -8.19 -15.49
N VAL A 132 8.55 -7.55 -14.43
CA VAL A 132 7.89 -6.36 -13.82
C VAL A 132 7.78 -5.23 -14.84
N PHE A 133 8.86 -4.95 -15.58
CA PHE A 133 8.85 -3.91 -16.60
C PHE A 133 7.87 -4.23 -17.74
N GLY A 134 7.76 -5.52 -18.13
CA GLY A 134 6.77 -6.02 -19.07
C GLY A 134 5.33 -5.81 -18.58
N VAL A 135 5.03 -6.14 -17.32
CA VAL A 135 3.70 -5.96 -16.71
C VAL A 135 3.33 -4.47 -16.65
N ILE A 136 4.25 -3.60 -16.22
CA ILE A 136 4.02 -2.15 -16.18
C ILE A 136 3.74 -1.62 -17.59
N SER A 137 4.58 -1.98 -18.57
CA SER A 137 4.42 -1.56 -19.97
C SER A 137 3.08 -2.02 -20.54
N TYR A 138 2.69 -3.26 -20.29
CA TYR A 138 1.39 -3.80 -20.70
C TYR A 138 0.22 -3.08 -20.02
N SER A 139 0.32 -2.77 -18.73
CA SER A 139 -0.72 -2.05 -17.98
C SER A 139 -0.97 -0.64 -18.56
N ILE A 140 0.10 0.06 -18.95
CA ILE A 140 0.03 1.36 -19.61
C ILE A 140 -0.56 1.23 -21.01
N PHE A 141 -0.13 0.22 -21.78
CA PHE A 141 -0.61 0.01 -23.15
C PHE A 141 -2.11 -0.33 -23.19
N ARG A 142 -2.55 -1.20 -22.29
CA ARG A 142 -3.98 -1.54 -22.12
C ARG A 142 -4.81 -0.31 -21.78
N ARG A 143 -4.31 0.57 -20.91
CA ARG A 143 -4.95 1.84 -20.56
C ARG A 143 -5.10 2.78 -21.75
N ILE A 144 -4.06 2.95 -22.57
CA ILE A 144 -4.11 3.79 -23.77
C ILE A 144 -5.16 3.24 -24.74
N ARG A 145 -5.21 1.92 -24.92
CA ARG A 145 -6.19 1.25 -25.77
C ARG A 145 -7.63 1.43 -25.26
N ASP A 146 -7.88 1.23 -23.96
CA ASP A 146 -9.21 1.34 -23.38
C ASP A 146 -9.73 2.79 -23.39
N LYS A 147 -8.86 3.80 -23.27
CA LYS A 147 -9.22 5.21 -23.49
C LYS A 147 -9.59 5.49 -24.95
N ARG A 148 -8.76 5.07 -25.91
CA ARG A 148 -9.01 5.27 -27.35
C ARG A 148 -10.30 4.59 -27.83
N ALA A 149 -10.61 3.40 -27.30
CA ALA A 149 -11.85 2.69 -27.63
C ALA A 149 -13.12 3.42 -27.15
N ARG A 150 -13.05 4.16 -26.03
CA ARG A 150 -14.17 4.99 -25.54
C ARG A 150 -14.30 6.30 -26.33
N GLU A 151 -13.21 6.83 -26.87
CA GLU A 151 -13.19 8.06 -27.67
C GLU A 151 -13.62 7.82 -29.12
N GLY A 152 -13.33 6.64 -29.71
CA GLY A 152 -13.75 6.28 -31.07
C GLY A 152 -15.14 5.65 -31.20
N GLY A 153 -15.86 5.46 -30.08
CA GLY A 153 -17.24 4.95 -30.04
C GLY A 153 -18.30 6.04 -29.79
N ARG A 154 -17.90 7.32 -29.82
CA ARG A 154 -18.77 8.51 -29.84
C ARG A 154 -18.69 9.17 -31.21
#